data_AF-A0A1F1GPR9-F1
#
_entry.id   AF-A0A1F1GPR9-F1
#
_cell.length_a   1.000
_cell.length_b   1.000
_cell.length_c   1.000
_cell.angle_alpha   90.00
_cell.angle_beta   90.00
_cell.angle_gamma   90.00
#
_symmetry.space_group_name_H-M   'P 1'
#
loop_
_entity.id
_entity.type
_entity.pdbx_description
1 polymer ?
#
loop_
_entity_poly.entity_id
_entity_poly.type
_entity_poly.pdbx_seq_one_letter_code
_entity_poly.pdbx_strand_id
1 'polypeptide(L)'
;MDPFGLYIHVPFCASRCGYCDFNTYTPGELGGDLTSDYLSALEKELEMAAAQVGREAETVFIGGGTPSLLGADGLGRILGRVRDTFGLAPGAEVTTESNPESTSPEYFTGLLDAGFTRLSLGMQSASPGVLAVLERAHTPGRAFDAAREAVAAGFEHVNLDMIYGTPTEEDADVALTLECALDTGVDHISAYSLIVEDGTRMARKVSKGLLPAPDEDVLARRYEMISSTLEAAGLEWYEVSNWAKPGGECQHNRIYWVDGNWWGVGPGAHSHLGDERFFNVKNPRTYIKAVEAGQLPIKDCEQLTEADRHTERIMLGLRLREGIPASWLAPAAEPVAARFIERGLLEQAGDRLRVTKSGRLLADGIITDLLVAEDTAH
;
A
#
# COMPACT_ATOMS: atom_id res chain seq x y z
N MET A 1 -13.82 -8.16 17.53
CA MET A 1 -14.38 -8.22 16.16
C MET A 1 -13.21 -8.12 15.22
N ASP A 2 -13.24 -8.82 14.09
CA ASP A 2 -12.19 -8.68 13.08
C ASP A 2 -12.16 -7.24 12.56
N PRO A 3 -10.99 -6.63 12.33
CA PRO A 3 -10.88 -5.23 11.95
C PRO A 3 -11.62 -4.97 10.64
N PHE A 4 -12.27 -3.81 10.54
CA PHE A 4 -12.95 -3.37 9.31
C PHE A 4 -12.38 -2.04 8.81
N GLY A 5 -11.95 -2.02 7.55
CA GLY A 5 -11.42 -0.84 6.87
C GLY A 5 -12.26 -0.41 5.67
N LEU A 6 -12.07 0.84 5.25
CA LEU A 6 -12.53 1.35 3.96
C LEU A 6 -11.33 1.76 3.11
N TYR A 7 -11.26 1.23 1.89
CA TYR A 7 -10.33 1.71 0.88
C TYR A 7 -11.08 2.56 -0.13
N ILE A 8 -10.61 3.78 -0.38
CA ILE A 8 -11.24 4.70 -1.32
C ILE A 8 -10.25 4.98 -2.44
N HIS A 9 -10.59 4.55 -3.65
CA HIS A 9 -9.75 4.68 -4.82
C HIS A 9 -10.05 5.97 -5.57
N VAL A 10 -9.09 6.89 -5.60
CA VAL A 10 -9.11 8.11 -6.43
C VAL A 10 -8.33 7.84 -7.72
N PRO A 11 -8.98 7.79 -8.89
CA PRO A 11 -8.34 7.29 -10.12
C PRO A 11 -7.51 8.35 -10.87
N PHE A 12 -7.43 9.59 -10.39
CA PHE A 12 -6.91 10.71 -11.17
C PHE A 12 -5.41 10.93 -10.97
N CYS A 13 -4.68 11.14 -12.06
CA CYS A 13 -3.29 11.58 -12.05
C CYS A 13 -3.09 12.76 -13.00
N ALA A 14 -2.21 13.70 -12.65
CA ALA A 14 -1.82 14.79 -13.55
C ALA A 14 -1.03 14.25 -14.76
N SER A 15 -0.17 13.26 -14.51
CA SER A 15 0.58 12.52 -15.51
C SER A 15 0.78 11.08 -15.04
N ARG A 16 0.94 10.16 -15.99
CA ARG A 16 1.24 8.76 -15.68
C ARG A 16 2.75 8.59 -15.49
N CYS A 17 3.21 7.99 -14.41
CA CYS A 17 4.64 7.66 -14.23
C CYS A 17 5.04 6.48 -15.14
N GLY A 18 6.32 6.37 -15.48
CA GLY A 18 6.79 5.37 -16.45
C GLY A 18 6.63 3.92 -15.97
N TYR A 19 6.70 3.71 -14.66
CA TYR A 19 6.59 2.43 -13.95
C TYR A 19 5.18 2.10 -13.46
N CYS A 20 4.26 3.07 -13.46
CA CYS A 20 2.97 2.95 -12.78
C CYS A 20 1.99 2.05 -13.55
N ASP A 21 1.61 0.95 -12.92
CA ASP A 21 0.64 -0.06 -13.36
C ASP A 21 -0.76 0.12 -12.72
N PHE A 22 -0.88 0.98 -11.71
CA PHE A 22 -2.13 1.28 -11.01
C PHE A 22 -3.25 1.76 -11.94
N ASN A 23 -4.50 1.57 -11.48
CA ASN A 23 -5.73 1.98 -12.16
C ASN A 23 -5.90 3.51 -12.19
N THR A 24 -5.08 4.18 -12.98
CA THR A 24 -4.97 5.64 -13.00
C THR A 24 -5.28 6.21 -14.38
N TYR A 25 -5.78 7.44 -14.37
CA TYR A 25 -6.25 8.13 -15.56
C TYR A 25 -5.85 9.61 -15.53
N THR A 26 -5.31 10.07 -16.65
CA THR A 26 -5.05 11.49 -16.90
C THR A 26 -6.28 12.18 -17.51
N PRO A 27 -6.40 13.52 -17.41
CA PRO A 27 -7.49 14.26 -18.05
C PRO A 27 -7.62 13.99 -19.56
N GLY A 28 -6.49 13.77 -20.24
CA GLY A 28 -6.46 13.44 -21.67
C GLY A 28 -7.05 12.06 -22.00
N GLU A 29 -6.80 11.05 -21.16
CA GLU A 29 -7.36 9.69 -21.32
C GLU A 29 -8.88 9.67 -21.04
N LEU A 30 -9.35 10.52 -20.12
CA LEU A 30 -10.77 10.63 -19.80
C LEU A 30 -11.54 11.50 -20.78
N GLY A 31 -10.86 12.35 -21.56
CA GLY A 31 -11.50 13.32 -22.45
C GLY A 31 -12.20 14.47 -21.71
N GLY A 32 -11.68 14.84 -20.52
CA GLY A 32 -12.24 15.90 -19.67
C GLY A 32 -12.02 15.66 -18.18
N ASP A 33 -12.40 16.65 -17.37
CA ASP A 33 -12.43 16.53 -15.91
C ASP A 33 -13.72 15.81 -15.46
N LEU A 34 -13.55 14.71 -14.73
CA LEU A 34 -14.65 13.90 -14.18
C LEU A 34 -14.76 14.00 -12.65
N THR A 35 -14.02 14.92 -12.02
CA THR A 35 -13.88 14.97 -10.56
C THR A 35 -15.22 15.13 -9.85
N SER A 36 -16.08 16.05 -10.31
CA SER A 36 -17.38 16.29 -9.70
C SER A 36 -18.34 15.10 -9.83
N ASP A 37 -18.37 14.49 -11.02
CA ASP A 37 -19.22 13.33 -11.29
C ASP A 37 -18.74 12.11 -10.49
N TYR A 38 -17.41 11.92 -10.40
CA TYR A 38 -16.79 10.90 -9.57
C TYR A 38 -17.15 11.08 -8.09
N LEU A 39 -17.01 12.28 -7.51
CA LEU A 39 -17.34 12.52 -6.10
C LEU A 39 -18.83 12.22 -5.82
N SER A 40 -19.71 12.63 -6.74
CA SER A 40 -21.15 12.39 -6.59
C SER A 40 -21.52 10.91 -6.72
N ALA A 41 -20.83 10.16 -7.59
CA ALA A 41 -20.98 8.71 -7.68
C ALA A 41 -20.41 8.02 -6.43
N LEU A 42 -19.23 8.43 -5.96
CA LEU A 42 -18.59 7.88 -4.77
C LEU A 42 -19.51 7.99 -3.54
N GLU A 43 -20.17 9.12 -3.36
CA GLU A 43 -21.11 9.33 -2.25
C GLU A 43 -22.30 8.38 -2.28
N LYS A 44 -22.83 8.09 -3.48
CA LYS A 44 -23.92 7.12 -3.67
C LYS A 44 -23.44 5.69 -3.46
N GLU A 45 -22.22 5.35 -3.89
CA GLU A 45 -21.65 4.03 -3.62
C GLU A 45 -21.47 3.83 -2.11
N LEU A 46 -20.94 4.83 -1.39
CA LEU A 46 -20.80 4.77 0.08
C LEU A 46 -22.13 4.49 0.78
N GLU A 47 -23.24 5.06 0.31
CA GLU A 47 -24.58 4.75 0.83
C GLU A 47 -24.98 3.29 0.59
N MET A 48 -24.83 2.82 -0.66
CA MET A 48 -25.20 1.46 -1.04
C MET A 48 -24.33 0.41 -0.32
N ALA A 49 -23.04 0.69 -0.16
CA ALA A 49 -22.07 -0.17 0.51
C ALA A 49 -22.32 -0.22 2.03
N ALA A 50 -22.60 0.91 2.67
CA ALA A 50 -22.91 0.95 4.10
C ALA A 50 -24.12 0.07 4.46
N ALA A 51 -25.12 0.02 3.57
CA ALA A 51 -26.29 -0.84 3.72
C ALA A 51 -25.97 -2.35 3.68
N GLN A 52 -24.82 -2.76 3.14
CA GLN A 52 -24.39 -4.17 3.10
C GLN A 52 -23.66 -4.60 4.37
N VAL A 53 -22.91 -3.70 5.01
CA VAL A 53 -21.93 -4.04 6.06
C VAL A 53 -22.43 -3.71 7.47
N GLY A 54 -23.08 -2.55 7.67
CA GLY A 54 -23.72 -2.19 8.93
C GLY A 54 -22.81 -2.06 10.16
N ARG A 55 -21.52 -1.74 9.99
CA ARG A 55 -20.57 -1.47 11.09
C ARG A 55 -19.64 -0.29 10.78
N GLU A 56 -19.14 0.33 11.84
CA GLU A 56 -18.20 1.47 11.77
C GLU A 56 -16.84 1.06 11.23
N ALA A 57 -16.19 1.96 10.50
CA ALA A 57 -14.83 1.76 10.00
C ALA A 57 -13.79 2.08 11.10
N GLU A 58 -12.86 1.15 11.30
CA GLU A 58 -11.69 1.32 12.18
C GLU A 58 -10.52 1.96 11.43
N THR A 59 -10.50 1.85 10.11
CA THR A 59 -9.54 2.53 9.26
C THR A 59 -10.19 3.04 7.97
N VAL A 60 -9.72 4.16 7.45
CA VAL A 60 -10.04 4.68 6.12
C VAL A 60 -8.75 5.01 5.41
N PHE A 61 -8.57 4.53 4.19
CA PHE A 61 -7.40 4.82 3.38
C PHE A 61 -7.82 5.32 2.01
N ILE A 62 -7.48 6.57 1.71
CA ILE A 62 -7.76 7.20 0.43
C ILE A 62 -6.47 7.19 -0.40
N GLY A 63 -6.43 6.32 -1.41
CA GLY A 63 -5.25 6.08 -2.25
C GLY A 63 -5.57 6.00 -3.74
N GLY A 64 -4.61 5.52 -4.53
CA GLY A 64 -4.79 5.17 -5.94
C GLY A 64 -3.91 5.99 -6.87
N GLY A 65 -4.51 6.90 -7.63
CA GLY A 65 -3.81 7.83 -8.50
C GLY A 65 -3.14 8.94 -7.71
N THR A 66 -3.87 10.02 -7.47
CA THR A 66 -3.36 11.17 -6.72
C THR A 66 -4.51 11.83 -5.96
N PRO A 67 -4.89 11.29 -4.78
CA PRO A 67 -5.97 11.84 -3.95
C PRO A 67 -5.81 13.33 -3.66
N SER A 68 -4.58 13.80 -3.46
CA SER A 68 -4.26 15.22 -3.24
C SER A 68 -4.68 16.17 -4.38
N LEU A 69 -4.95 15.68 -5.60
CA LEU A 69 -5.54 16.51 -6.67
C LEU A 69 -6.98 16.95 -6.36
N LEU A 70 -7.68 16.27 -5.45
CA LEU A 70 -9.00 16.66 -4.98
C LEU A 70 -8.94 17.84 -4.00
N GLY A 71 -7.75 18.18 -3.50
CA GLY A 71 -7.55 19.16 -2.44
C GLY A 71 -8.13 18.72 -1.09
N ALA A 72 -7.92 19.54 -0.06
CA ALA A 72 -8.44 19.26 1.28
C ALA A 72 -9.97 19.24 1.30
N ASP A 73 -10.63 20.12 0.55
CA ASP A 73 -12.10 20.18 0.47
C ASP A 73 -12.71 18.90 -0.13
N GLY A 74 -12.12 18.38 -1.21
CA GLY A 74 -12.60 17.15 -1.85
C GLY A 74 -12.39 15.92 -0.96
N LEU A 75 -11.23 15.81 -0.32
CA LEU A 75 -10.94 14.72 0.62
C LEU A 75 -11.79 14.82 1.90
N GLY A 76 -12.01 16.03 2.41
CA GLY A 76 -12.90 16.31 3.52
C GLY A 76 -14.37 15.99 3.21
N ARG A 77 -14.82 16.25 1.97
CA ARG A 77 -16.15 15.84 1.48
C ARG A 77 -16.30 14.31 1.51
N ILE A 78 -15.30 13.57 1.01
CA ILE A 78 -15.30 12.10 1.03
C ILE A 78 -15.37 11.58 2.47
N LEU A 79 -14.50 12.08 3.34
CA LEU A 79 -14.45 11.63 4.74
C LEU A 79 -15.71 12.02 5.52
N GLY A 80 -16.29 13.19 5.24
CA GLY A 80 -17.60 13.60 5.73
C GLY A 80 -18.67 12.59 5.36
N ARG A 81 -18.69 12.14 4.10
CA ARG A 81 -19.65 11.12 3.65
C ARG A 81 -19.44 9.78 4.35
N VAL A 82 -18.20 9.34 4.53
CA VAL A 82 -17.89 8.11 5.28
C VAL A 82 -18.46 8.17 6.70
N ARG A 83 -18.29 9.31 7.39
CA ARG A 83 -18.87 9.52 8.72
C ARG A 83 -20.39 9.42 8.72
N ASP A 84 -21.05 9.99 7.71
CA ASP A 84 -22.51 9.99 7.60
C ASP A 84 -23.10 8.63 7.24
N THR A 85 -22.34 7.74 6.58
CA THR A 85 -22.83 6.43 6.11
C THR A 85 -22.38 5.27 6.98
N PHE A 86 -21.08 5.02 7.08
CA PHE A 86 -20.52 3.91 7.87
C PHE A 86 -20.32 4.29 9.33
N GLY A 87 -19.99 5.56 9.59
CA GLY A 87 -19.44 5.99 10.88
C GLY A 87 -17.96 5.61 11.01
N LEU A 88 -17.31 6.19 12.03
CA LEU A 88 -15.92 5.93 12.37
C LEU A 88 -15.84 5.46 13.81
N ALA A 89 -15.13 4.36 14.04
CA ALA A 89 -14.89 3.86 15.38
C ALA A 89 -14.04 4.89 16.18
N PRO A 90 -14.17 4.94 17.52
CA PRO A 90 -13.30 5.77 18.34
C PRO A 90 -11.82 5.43 18.10
N GLY A 91 -11.03 6.44 17.72
CA GLY A 91 -9.61 6.26 17.41
C GLY A 91 -9.32 5.66 16.03
N ALA A 92 -10.29 5.68 15.10
CA ALA A 92 -10.07 5.21 13.73
C ALA A 92 -8.89 5.92 13.04
N GLU A 93 -8.07 5.15 12.33
CA GLU A 93 -6.98 5.70 11.52
C GLU A 93 -7.53 6.19 10.17
N VAL A 94 -7.26 7.45 9.81
CA VAL A 94 -7.69 8.02 8.53
C VAL A 94 -6.46 8.49 7.76
N THR A 95 -6.18 7.81 6.65
CA THR A 95 -4.99 7.96 5.84
C THR A 95 -5.32 8.51 4.46
N THR A 96 -4.47 9.39 3.93
CA THR A 96 -4.49 9.73 2.50
C THR A 96 -3.10 9.68 1.88
N GLU A 97 -3.02 9.16 0.66
CA GLU A 97 -1.85 9.31 -0.20
C GLU A 97 -1.83 10.69 -0.85
N SER A 98 -0.63 11.25 -0.98
CA SER A 98 -0.41 12.56 -1.58
C SER A 98 0.84 12.57 -2.44
N ASN A 99 0.75 13.26 -3.58
CA ASN A 99 1.94 13.62 -4.34
C ASN A 99 2.49 14.96 -3.83
N PRO A 100 3.81 15.07 -3.55
CA PRO A 100 4.39 16.28 -2.96
C PRO A 100 4.06 17.58 -3.70
N GLU A 101 4.03 17.57 -5.04
CA GLU A 101 3.75 18.73 -5.90
C GLU A 101 2.31 19.26 -5.79
N SER A 102 1.40 18.47 -5.21
CA SER A 102 -0.01 18.83 -5.02
C SER A 102 -0.36 19.13 -3.57
N THR A 103 0.64 19.43 -2.75
CA THR A 103 0.47 19.72 -1.32
C THR A 103 0.96 21.13 -0.97
N SER A 104 0.40 21.71 0.08
CA SER A 104 0.78 22.99 0.68
C SER A 104 0.48 22.98 2.19
N PRO A 105 0.99 23.94 2.97
CA PRO A 105 0.62 24.08 4.39
C PRO A 105 -0.90 24.19 4.63
N GLU A 106 -1.63 24.89 3.76
CA GLU A 106 -3.09 25.01 3.84
C GLU A 106 -3.79 23.68 3.54
N TYR A 107 -3.26 22.89 2.60
CA TYR A 107 -3.75 21.54 2.33
C TYR A 107 -3.63 20.65 3.58
N PHE A 108 -2.47 20.64 4.24
CA PHE A 108 -2.28 19.83 5.46
C PHE A 108 -3.18 20.28 6.60
N THR A 109 -3.32 21.59 6.81
CA THR A 109 -4.25 22.14 7.82
C THR A 109 -5.69 21.70 7.54
N GLY A 110 -6.13 21.80 6.28
CA GLY A 110 -7.48 21.38 5.89
C GLY A 110 -7.73 19.87 6.05
N LEU A 111 -6.71 19.03 5.86
CA LEU A 111 -6.81 17.60 6.14
C LEU A 111 -6.97 17.31 7.64
N LEU A 112 -6.18 17.97 8.50
CA LEU A 112 -6.30 17.81 9.95
C LEU A 112 -7.67 18.28 10.44
N ASP A 113 -8.15 19.43 9.96
CA ASP A 113 -9.49 19.96 10.26
C ASP A 113 -10.59 18.99 9.80
N ALA A 114 -10.40 18.31 8.67
CA ALA A 114 -11.32 17.30 8.19
C ALA A 114 -11.29 16.00 9.02
N GLY A 115 -10.22 15.74 9.76
CA GLY A 115 -10.05 14.57 10.64
C GLY A 115 -9.13 13.47 10.10
N PHE A 116 -8.22 13.80 9.17
CA PHE A 116 -7.15 12.88 8.77
C PHE A 116 -6.09 12.76 9.88
N THR A 117 -5.58 11.55 10.10
CA THR A 117 -4.60 11.26 11.17
C THR A 117 -3.25 10.81 10.62
N ARG A 118 -3.20 10.31 9.38
CA ARG A 118 -2.00 9.85 8.69
C ARG A 118 -1.90 10.41 7.28
N LEU A 119 -0.67 10.70 6.84
CA LEU A 119 -0.34 11.09 5.48
C LEU A 119 0.70 10.13 4.88
N SER A 120 0.55 9.74 3.62
CA SER A 120 1.58 9.04 2.84
C SER A 120 2.05 9.88 1.67
N LEU A 121 3.36 10.16 1.57
CA LEU A 121 3.95 11.00 0.53
C LEU A 121 4.79 10.18 -0.44
N GLY A 122 4.40 10.24 -1.73
CA GLY A 122 5.10 9.58 -2.81
C GLY A 122 6.44 10.22 -3.18
N MET A 123 7.51 9.95 -2.42
CA MET A 123 8.86 10.49 -2.60
C MET A 123 9.67 9.81 -3.71
N GLN A 124 9.68 8.48 -3.70
CA GLN A 124 10.41 7.57 -4.56
C GLN A 124 11.94 7.60 -4.37
N SER A 125 12.58 8.75 -4.58
CA SER A 125 14.04 8.91 -4.42
C SER A 125 14.43 10.37 -4.22
N ALA A 126 15.56 10.61 -3.53
CA ALA A 126 16.22 11.91 -3.52
C ALA A 126 17.02 12.19 -4.82
N SER A 127 17.33 11.14 -5.59
CA SER A 127 18.21 11.24 -6.76
C SER A 127 17.47 11.77 -7.99
N PRO A 128 17.92 12.89 -8.59
CA PRO A 128 17.31 13.41 -9.82
C PRO A 128 17.37 12.41 -10.98
N GLY A 129 18.43 11.61 -11.07
CA GLY A 129 18.60 10.59 -12.11
C GLY A 129 17.56 9.48 -11.98
N VAL A 130 17.37 8.97 -10.77
CA VAL A 130 16.34 7.95 -10.46
C VAL A 130 14.95 8.48 -10.77
N LEU A 131 14.61 9.69 -10.30
CA LEU A 131 13.31 10.32 -10.58
C LEU A 131 13.04 10.49 -12.08
N ALA A 132 14.07 10.85 -12.86
CA ALA A 132 13.95 10.96 -14.31
C ALA A 132 13.67 9.60 -14.98
N VAL A 133 14.29 8.51 -14.51
CA VAL A 133 14.02 7.14 -15.01
C VAL A 133 12.60 6.70 -14.68
N LEU A 134 12.11 7.03 -13.49
CA LEU A 134 10.73 6.78 -13.05
C LEU A 134 9.70 7.68 -13.77
N GLU A 135 10.16 8.70 -14.48
CA GLU A 135 9.35 9.75 -15.11
C GLU A 135 8.47 10.48 -14.08
N ARG A 136 9.02 10.70 -12.88
CA ARG A 136 8.40 11.52 -11.83
C ARG A 136 8.61 13.00 -12.14
N ALA A 137 7.53 13.77 -12.04
CA ALA A 137 7.53 15.19 -12.37
C ALA A 137 8.04 16.10 -11.23
N HIS A 138 8.23 15.56 -10.02
CA HIS A 138 8.52 16.40 -8.86
C HIS A 138 9.99 16.83 -8.79
N THR A 139 10.23 18.01 -8.24
CA THR A 139 11.59 18.54 -8.06
C THR A 139 12.30 17.77 -6.93
N PRO A 140 13.58 17.37 -7.10
CA PRO A 140 14.38 16.81 -6.01
C PRO A 140 14.31 17.73 -4.79
N GLY A 141 13.95 17.20 -3.62
CA GLY A 141 13.75 17.99 -2.41
C GLY A 141 12.30 18.18 -1.99
N ARG A 142 11.37 18.34 -2.96
CA ARG A 142 9.98 18.72 -2.65
C ARG A 142 9.28 17.76 -1.69
N ALA A 143 9.54 16.45 -1.83
CA ALA A 143 8.99 15.43 -0.94
C ALA A 143 9.41 15.60 0.53
N PHE A 144 10.67 15.95 0.78
CA PHE A 144 11.19 16.17 2.12
C PHE A 144 10.63 17.44 2.74
N ASP A 145 10.48 18.49 1.94
CA ASP A 145 9.84 19.72 2.39
C ASP A 145 8.35 19.50 2.70
N ALA A 146 7.64 18.72 1.88
CA ALA A 146 6.24 18.34 2.13
C ALA A 146 6.10 17.54 3.43
N ALA A 147 7.02 16.62 3.70
CA ALA A 147 7.04 15.86 4.95
C ALA A 147 7.26 16.77 6.16
N ARG A 148 8.23 17.69 6.08
CA ARG A 148 8.48 18.68 7.14
C ARG A 148 7.28 19.61 7.35
N GLU A 149 6.62 20.04 6.28
CA GLU A 149 5.39 20.84 6.33
C GLU A 149 4.25 20.06 7.01
N ALA A 150 4.06 18.77 6.68
CA ALA A 150 3.03 17.93 7.29
C ALA A 150 3.29 17.68 8.78
N VAL A 151 4.53 17.38 9.17
CA VAL A 151 4.94 17.24 10.57
C VAL A 151 4.73 18.56 11.31
N ALA A 152 5.13 19.69 10.73
CA ALA A 152 4.95 21.02 11.33
C ALA A 152 3.46 21.43 11.46
N ALA A 153 2.60 20.96 10.55
CA ALA A 153 1.15 21.16 10.63
C ALA A 153 0.51 20.38 11.80
N GLY A 154 1.15 19.29 12.26
CA GLY A 154 0.71 18.50 13.41
C GLY A 154 0.19 17.10 13.08
N PHE A 155 0.51 16.55 11.90
CA PHE A 155 0.28 15.13 11.66
C PHE A 155 1.11 14.28 12.62
N GLU A 156 0.45 13.33 13.29
CA GLU A 156 1.12 12.37 14.17
C GLU A 156 1.90 11.33 13.37
N HIS A 157 1.34 10.88 12.24
CA HIS A 157 1.92 9.86 11.37
C HIS A 157 2.14 10.39 9.95
N VAL A 158 3.39 10.35 9.49
CA VAL A 158 3.79 10.78 8.15
C VAL A 158 4.71 9.72 7.56
N ASN A 159 4.29 9.16 6.42
CA ASN A 159 5.07 8.20 5.65
C ASN A 159 5.75 8.85 4.44
N LEU A 160 6.95 8.39 4.12
CA LEU A 160 7.59 8.60 2.82
C LEU A 160 7.74 7.27 2.07
N ASP A 161 7.11 7.18 0.90
CA ASP A 161 7.22 6.03 0.00
C ASP A 161 8.47 6.16 -0.86
N MET A 162 9.39 5.19 -0.80
CA MET A 162 10.56 5.07 -1.67
C MET A 162 10.50 3.84 -2.58
N ILE A 163 11.12 3.92 -3.75
CA ILE A 163 11.32 2.80 -4.66
C ILE A 163 12.82 2.60 -4.83
N TYR A 164 13.30 1.39 -4.56
CA TYR A 164 14.70 1.00 -4.77
C TYR A 164 14.83 -0.06 -5.87
N GLY A 165 16.03 -0.19 -6.43
CA GLY A 165 16.30 -1.06 -7.58
C GLY A 165 15.93 -0.45 -8.93
N THR A 166 15.77 0.87 -8.99
CA THR A 166 15.48 1.56 -10.26
C THR A 166 16.65 1.38 -11.24
N PRO A 167 16.41 1.18 -12.56
CA PRO A 167 17.49 1.14 -13.54
C PRO A 167 18.42 2.34 -13.40
N THR A 168 19.73 2.09 -13.44
CA THR A 168 20.80 3.09 -13.24
C THR A 168 20.96 3.67 -11.84
N GLU A 169 20.10 3.32 -10.88
CA GLU A 169 20.30 3.70 -9.47
C GLU A 169 21.57 3.06 -8.92
N GLU A 170 22.36 3.83 -8.18
CA GLU A 170 23.55 3.40 -7.45
C GLU A 170 23.24 3.34 -5.94
N ASP A 171 24.08 2.66 -5.15
CA ASP A 171 23.83 2.58 -3.70
C ASP A 171 24.00 3.92 -2.98
N ALA A 172 24.78 4.83 -3.59
CA ALA A 172 24.88 6.21 -3.13
C ALA A 172 23.53 6.95 -3.24
N ASP A 173 22.71 6.64 -4.25
CA ASP A 173 21.36 7.23 -4.39
C ASP A 173 20.43 6.71 -3.28
N VAL A 174 20.53 5.42 -2.94
CA VAL A 174 19.76 4.80 -1.85
C VAL A 174 20.17 5.40 -0.51
N ALA A 175 21.48 5.52 -0.25
CA ALA A 175 22.02 6.15 0.97
C ALA A 175 21.51 7.59 1.11
N LEU A 176 21.63 8.39 0.05
CA LEU A 176 21.17 9.78 0.03
C LEU A 176 19.66 9.88 0.29
N THR A 177 18.88 9.00 -0.33
CA THR A 177 17.42 8.96 -0.14
C THR A 177 17.06 8.68 1.31
N LEU A 178 17.69 7.68 1.94
CA LEU A 178 17.47 7.34 3.34
C LEU A 178 17.91 8.46 4.29
N GLU A 179 19.08 9.06 4.05
CA GLU A 179 19.59 10.19 4.83
C GLU A 179 18.60 11.36 4.79
N CYS A 180 18.18 11.78 3.61
CA CYS A 180 17.23 12.87 3.45
C CYS A 180 15.86 12.54 4.06
N ALA A 181 15.36 11.30 3.91
CA ALA A 181 14.09 10.88 4.49
C ALA A 181 14.13 10.93 6.01
N LEU A 182 15.16 10.38 6.63
CA LEU A 182 15.31 10.35 8.09
C LEU A 182 15.47 11.76 8.69
N ASP A 183 16.12 12.69 7.99
CA ASP A 183 16.27 14.10 8.41
C ASP A 183 14.93 14.85 8.50
N THR A 184 13.87 14.38 7.82
CA THR A 184 12.54 15.01 7.92
C THR A 184 11.83 14.76 9.24
N GLY A 185 12.26 13.75 10.00
CA GLY A 185 11.66 13.37 11.28
C GLY A 185 10.41 12.48 11.15
N VAL A 186 10.08 12.00 9.95
CA VAL A 186 8.98 11.04 9.72
C VAL A 186 9.09 9.82 10.65
N ASP A 187 7.95 9.22 10.93
CA ASP A 187 7.84 8.04 11.77
C ASP A 187 7.65 6.75 10.97
N HIS A 188 7.48 6.86 9.65
CA HIS A 188 7.23 5.72 8.77
C HIS A 188 7.94 5.87 7.42
N ILE A 189 8.50 4.77 6.93
CA ILE A 189 9.08 4.66 5.58
C ILE A 189 8.61 3.36 4.93
N SER A 190 8.01 3.49 3.76
CA SER A 190 7.70 2.37 2.88
C SER A 190 8.79 2.26 1.81
N ALA A 191 9.48 1.13 1.72
CA ALA A 191 10.49 0.87 0.70
C ALA A 191 10.09 -0.32 -0.18
N TYR A 192 9.70 -0.02 -1.41
CA TYR A 192 9.28 -1.01 -2.40
C TYR A 192 10.43 -1.32 -3.35
N SER A 193 10.70 -2.60 -3.59
CA SER A 193 11.53 -2.99 -4.73
C SER A 193 10.81 -2.63 -6.02
N LEU A 194 11.52 -2.06 -6.98
CA LEU A 194 10.95 -1.82 -8.30
C LEU A 194 10.58 -3.15 -8.97
N ILE A 195 9.30 -3.31 -9.25
CA ILE A 195 8.79 -4.38 -10.12
C ILE A 195 8.49 -3.76 -11.49
N VAL A 196 9.04 -4.36 -12.55
CA VAL A 196 8.81 -3.90 -13.92
C VAL A 196 7.56 -4.60 -14.46
N GLU A 197 6.42 -3.97 -14.21
CA GLU A 197 5.12 -4.53 -14.58
C GLU A 197 4.85 -4.48 -16.09
N ASP A 198 4.23 -5.55 -16.59
CA ASP A 198 3.85 -5.67 -17.98
C ASP A 198 2.89 -4.55 -18.40
N GLY A 199 3.07 -4.04 -19.62
CA GLY A 199 2.24 -2.95 -20.17
C GLY A 199 2.67 -1.54 -19.76
N THR A 200 3.60 -1.38 -18.81
CA THR A 200 4.15 -0.08 -18.44
C THR A 200 5.04 0.53 -19.53
N ARG A 201 5.35 1.83 -19.43
CA ARG A 201 6.35 2.45 -20.34
C ARG A 201 7.75 1.93 -20.04
N MET A 202 8.03 1.66 -18.77
CA MET A 202 9.30 1.10 -18.33
C MET A 202 9.53 -0.30 -18.89
N ALA A 203 8.55 -1.20 -18.80
CA ALA A 203 8.66 -2.54 -19.41
C ALA A 203 8.98 -2.48 -20.91
N ARG A 204 8.36 -1.53 -21.63
CA ARG A 204 8.67 -1.29 -23.06
C ARG A 204 10.08 -0.76 -23.31
N LYS A 205 10.67 -0.02 -22.36
CA LYS A 205 12.08 0.43 -22.46
C LYS A 205 13.04 -0.71 -22.13
N VAL A 206 12.76 -1.49 -21.08
CA VAL A 206 13.57 -2.64 -20.65
C VAL A 206 13.61 -3.72 -21.75
N SER A 207 12.45 -4.13 -22.27
CA SER A 207 12.35 -5.10 -23.38
C SER A 207 13.07 -4.67 -24.67
N LYS A 208 13.25 -3.36 -24.88
CA LYS A 208 14.00 -2.81 -26.03
C LYS A 208 15.49 -2.59 -25.73
N GLY A 209 15.96 -2.92 -24.53
CA GLY A 209 17.33 -2.67 -24.08
C GLY A 209 17.66 -1.18 -23.90
N LEU A 210 16.64 -0.31 -23.79
CA LEU A 210 16.82 1.12 -23.53
C LEU A 210 17.06 1.43 -22.05
N LEU A 211 16.63 0.51 -21.18
CA LEU A 211 16.95 0.49 -19.75
C LEU A 211 17.41 -0.94 -19.38
N PRO A 212 18.37 -1.11 -18.47
CA PRO A 212 18.68 -2.43 -17.93
C PRO A 212 17.48 -2.98 -17.15
N ALA A 213 17.36 -4.31 -17.12
CA ALA A 213 16.43 -4.98 -16.21
C ALA A 213 16.95 -4.87 -14.76
N PRO A 214 16.05 -4.84 -13.76
CA PRO A 214 16.45 -4.98 -12.36
C PRO A 214 17.21 -6.29 -12.14
N ASP A 215 18.12 -6.28 -11.17
CA ASP A 215 18.96 -7.41 -10.79
C ASP A 215 18.62 -7.82 -9.35
N GLU A 216 18.33 -9.11 -9.14
CA GLU A 216 17.86 -9.65 -7.85
C GLU A 216 18.92 -9.54 -6.75
N ASP A 217 20.21 -9.74 -7.07
CA ASP A 217 21.29 -9.61 -6.09
C ASP A 217 21.47 -8.14 -5.68
N VAL A 218 21.30 -7.21 -6.63
CA VAL A 218 21.28 -5.76 -6.33
C VAL A 218 20.10 -5.40 -5.43
N LEU A 219 18.90 -5.93 -5.72
CA LEU A 219 17.70 -5.71 -4.90
C LEU A 219 17.89 -6.24 -3.47
N ALA A 220 18.38 -7.47 -3.32
CA ALA A 220 18.61 -8.09 -2.02
C ALA A 220 19.61 -7.28 -1.17
N ARG A 221 20.73 -6.89 -1.77
CA ARG A 221 21.74 -6.07 -1.11
C ARG A 221 21.22 -4.69 -0.68
N ARG A 222 20.38 -4.05 -1.50
CA ARG A 222 19.75 -2.76 -1.18
C ARG A 222 18.69 -2.89 -0.10
N TYR A 223 17.91 -3.98 -0.11
CA TYR A 223 16.99 -4.27 0.98
C TYR A 223 17.72 -4.36 2.33
N GLU A 224 18.85 -5.09 2.39
CA GLU A 224 19.65 -5.19 3.61
C GLU A 224 20.22 -3.85 4.07
N MET A 225 20.68 -3.02 3.13
CA MET A 225 21.14 -1.65 3.38
C MET A 225 20.01 -0.77 3.96
N ILE A 226 18.82 -0.79 3.34
CA ILE A 226 17.64 -0.06 3.79
C ILE A 226 17.22 -0.53 5.18
N SER A 227 16.98 -1.84 5.35
CA SER A 227 16.58 -2.44 6.62
C SER A 227 17.55 -2.07 7.74
N SER A 228 18.86 -2.21 7.52
CA SER A 228 19.85 -1.90 8.56
C SER A 228 19.93 -0.41 8.90
N THR A 229 19.75 0.47 7.91
CA THR A 229 19.76 1.92 8.11
C THR A 229 18.53 2.38 8.89
N LEU A 230 17.34 1.89 8.51
CA LEU A 230 16.08 2.23 9.17
C LEU A 230 16.02 1.67 10.60
N GLU A 231 16.44 0.42 10.81
CA GLU A 231 16.52 -0.21 12.14
C GLU A 231 17.51 0.54 13.06
N ALA A 232 18.66 0.98 12.53
CA ALA A 232 19.61 1.80 13.29
C ALA A 232 19.05 3.19 13.66
N ALA A 233 18.11 3.72 12.87
CA ALA A 233 17.39 4.96 13.17
C ALA A 233 16.18 4.75 14.09
N GLY A 234 15.90 3.51 14.53
CA GLY A 234 14.81 3.18 15.44
C GLY A 234 13.46 2.94 14.76
N LEU A 235 13.43 2.76 13.43
CA LEU A 235 12.24 2.29 12.72
C LEU A 235 12.30 0.76 12.62
N GLU A 236 11.27 0.09 13.11
CA GLU A 236 11.16 -1.36 13.11
C GLU A 236 10.40 -1.86 11.89
N TRP A 237 10.92 -2.91 11.25
CA TRP A 237 10.21 -3.65 10.21
C TRP A 237 8.98 -4.32 10.79
N TYR A 238 7.78 -4.03 10.27
CA TYR A 238 6.56 -4.69 10.72
C TYR A 238 5.92 -5.58 9.64
N GLU A 239 6.19 -5.31 8.36
CA GLU A 239 5.78 -6.12 7.22
C GLU A 239 6.67 -5.85 6.00
N VAL A 240 6.60 -6.75 5.00
CA VAL A 240 7.29 -6.73 3.69
C VAL A 240 8.14 -5.50 3.39
N SER A 241 7.48 -4.37 3.13
CA SER A 241 8.06 -3.14 2.58
C SER A 241 7.97 -1.98 3.57
N ASN A 242 7.53 -2.18 4.80
CA ASN A 242 7.23 -1.07 5.71
C ASN A 242 8.00 -1.14 7.04
N TRP A 243 8.57 0.02 7.40
CA TRP A 243 9.25 0.27 8.65
C TRP A 243 8.61 1.47 9.35
N ALA A 244 8.42 1.36 10.65
CA ALA A 244 7.82 2.43 11.45
C ALA A 244 8.46 2.53 12.83
N LYS A 245 8.45 3.73 13.42
CA LYS A 245 8.64 3.85 14.87
C LYS A 245 7.51 3.09 15.58
N PRO A 246 7.73 2.56 16.79
CA PRO A 246 6.67 1.88 17.53
C PRO A 246 5.40 2.74 17.67
N GLY A 247 4.25 2.20 17.25
CA GLY A 247 2.97 2.92 17.21
C GLY A 247 2.71 3.66 15.90
N GLY A 248 3.71 3.80 15.03
CA GLY A 248 3.59 4.40 13.70
C GLY A 248 3.18 3.43 12.60
N GLU A 249 2.97 2.13 12.90
CA GLU A 249 2.55 1.15 11.91
C GLU A 249 1.20 1.51 11.27
N CYS A 250 1.11 1.49 9.93
CA CYS A 250 -0.14 1.77 9.20
C CYS A 250 -1.18 0.68 9.47
N GLN A 251 -2.22 1.02 10.23
CA GLN A 251 -3.25 0.07 10.64
C GLN A 251 -4.04 -0.43 9.44
N HIS A 252 -4.33 0.43 8.47
CA HIS A 252 -5.02 0.01 7.25
C HIS A 252 -4.19 -1.01 6.45
N ASN A 253 -2.87 -0.80 6.31
CA ASN A 253 -2.00 -1.76 5.63
C ASN A 253 -2.01 -3.12 6.34
N ARG A 254 -2.07 -3.12 7.67
CA ARG A 254 -2.12 -4.36 8.47
C ARG A 254 -3.38 -5.18 8.20
N ILE A 255 -4.52 -4.56 7.87
CA ILE A 255 -5.76 -5.28 7.59
C ILE A 255 -5.56 -6.33 6.49
N TYR A 256 -4.83 -5.98 5.42
CA TYR A 256 -4.53 -6.90 4.33
C TYR A 256 -3.72 -8.11 4.82
N TRP A 257 -2.74 -7.90 5.69
CA TRP A 257 -1.83 -8.95 6.14
C TRP A 257 -2.42 -9.91 7.17
N VAL A 258 -3.46 -9.47 7.89
CA VAL A 258 -4.10 -10.27 8.95
C VAL A 258 -5.39 -10.92 8.48
N ASP A 259 -5.65 -11.01 7.17
CA ASP A 259 -6.89 -11.55 6.60
C ASP A 259 -8.13 -10.79 7.13
N GLY A 260 -7.98 -9.46 7.30
CA GLY A 260 -9.03 -8.57 7.80
C GLY A 260 -10.07 -8.21 6.74
N ASN A 261 -11.11 -7.48 7.17
CA ASN A 261 -12.22 -7.11 6.29
C ASN A 261 -12.06 -5.67 5.80
N TRP A 262 -12.32 -5.41 4.52
CA TRP A 262 -12.45 -4.05 4.03
C TRP A 262 -13.41 -3.94 2.84
N TRP A 263 -14.04 -2.78 2.72
CA TRP A 263 -14.82 -2.41 1.54
C TRP A 263 -14.05 -1.39 0.70
N GLY A 264 -13.79 -1.75 -0.55
CA GLY A 264 -13.24 -0.88 -1.59
C GLY A 264 -14.33 -0.06 -2.28
N VAL A 265 -14.14 1.25 -2.35
CA VAL A 265 -15.05 2.22 -2.97
C VAL A 265 -14.32 2.96 -4.09
N GLY A 266 -14.96 3.16 -5.22
CA GLY A 266 -14.39 3.85 -6.38
C GLY A 266 -13.95 2.91 -7.52
N PRO A 267 -13.58 3.46 -8.68
CA PRO A 267 -13.26 2.69 -9.88
C PRO A 267 -12.07 1.75 -9.65
N GLY A 268 -12.27 0.45 -9.89
CA GLY A 268 -11.22 -0.56 -9.73
C GLY A 268 -10.82 -0.85 -8.28
N ALA A 269 -11.54 -0.32 -7.28
CA ALA A 269 -11.31 -0.65 -5.89
C ALA A 269 -11.60 -2.14 -5.63
N HIS A 270 -10.76 -2.78 -4.81
CA HIS A 270 -10.90 -4.17 -4.39
C HIS A 270 -11.43 -4.22 -2.95
N SER A 271 -12.19 -5.27 -2.65
CA SER A 271 -12.81 -5.53 -1.34
C SER A 271 -12.54 -6.98 -0.91
N HIS A 272 -12.54 -7.20 0.40
CA HIS A 272 -12.53 -8.52 1.00
C HIS A 272 -13.43 -8.52 2.23
N LEU A 273 -14.44 -9.40 2.23
CA LEU A 273 -15.38 -9.57 3.32
C LEU A 273 -15.55 -11.06 3.63
N GLY A 274 -15.01 -11.50 4.76
CA GLY A 274 -15.11 -12.87 5.25
C GLY A 274 -14.39 -13.87 4.35
N ASP A 275 -15.14 -14.44 3.41
CA ASP A 275 -14.70 -15.40 2.41
C ASP A 275 -15.06 -14.95 0.99
N GLU A 276 -15.36 -13.66 0.79
CA GLU A 276 -15.69 -13.08 -0.50
C GLU A 276 -14.66 -12.01 -0.89
N ARG A 277 -14.14 -12.09 -2.12
CA ARG A 277 -13.35 -11.03 -2.75
C ARG A 277 -14.07 -10.50 -3.96
N PHE A 278 -14.12 -9.19 -4.11
CA PHE A 278 -14.74 -8.58 -5.27
C PHE A 278 -14.04 -7.27 -5.61
N PHE A 279 -14.26 -6.79 -6.84
CA PHE A 279 -13.69 -5.53 -7.28
C PHE A 279 -14.58 -4.78 -8.24
N ASN A 280 -14.46 -3.46 -8.20
CA ASN A 280 -15.26 -2.57 -9.01
C ASN A 280 -14.78 -2.51 -10.47
N VAL A 281 -15.68 -2.09 -11.36
CA VAL A 281 -15.30 -1.76 -12.75
C VAL A 281 -14.20 -0.70 -12.76
N LYS A 282 -13.15 -0.93 -13.56
CA LYS A 282 -11.93 -0.10 -13.56
C LYS A 282 -12.13 1.31 -14.14
N ASN A 283 -12.88 1.43 -15.24
CA ASN A 283 -13.01 2.69 -15.96
C ASN A 283 -13.95 3.68 -15.23
N PRO A 284 -13.51 4.92 -14.94
CA PRO A 284 -14.32 5.90 -14.21
C PRO A 284 -15.68 6.21 -14.83
N ARG A 285 -15.80 6.25 -16.17
CA ARG A 285 -17.08 6.53 -16.84
C ARG A 285 -18.05 5.36 -16.70
N THR A 286 -17.55 4.13 -16.80
CA THR A 286 -18.37 2.93 -16.59
C THR A 286 -18.82 2.83 -15.14
N TYR A 287 -17.91 3.13 -14.20
CA TYR A 287 -18.20 3.19 -12.77
C TYR A 287 -19.31 4.20 -12.45
N ILE A 288 -19.16 5.46 -12.90
CA ILE A 288 -20.16 6.52 -12.66
C ILE A 288 -21.54 6.09 -13.18
N LYS A 289 -21.61 5.56 -14.40
CA LYS A 289 -22.88 5.11 -15.01
C LYS A 289 -23.57 4.01 -14.21
N ALA A 290 -22.82 3.03 -13.71
CA ALA A 290 -23.38 1.94 -12.92
C ALA A 290 -23.98 2.48 -11.61
N VAL A 291 -23.24 3.34 -10.91
CA VAL A 291 -23.70 3.94 -9.65
C VAL A 291 -24.89 4.87 -9.85
N GLU A 292 -24.91 5.66 -10.93
CA GLU A 292 -26.06 6.51 -11.29
C GLU A 292 -27.33 5.72 -11.58
N ALA A 293 -27.19 4.47 -12.06
CA ALA A 293 -28.30 3.55 -12.25
C ALA A 293 -28.77 2.88 -10.94
N GLY A 294 -28.20 3.23 -9.79
CA GLY A 294 -28.52 2.64 -8.49
C GLY A 294 -27.97 1.23 -8.30
N GLN A 295 -26.87 0.90 -8.98
CA GLN A 295 -26.23 -0.41 -8.92
C GLN A 295 -24.87 -0.30 -8.23
N LEU A 296 -24.53 -1.28 -7.40
CA LEU A 296 -23.14 -1.45 -6.94
C LEU A 296 -22.25 -1.74 -8.15
N PRO A 297 -21.10 -1.06 -8.31
CA PRO A 297 -20.26 -1.12 -9.50
C PRO A 297 -19.34 -2.36 -9.53
N ILE A 298 -19.74 -3.45 -8.87
CA ILE A 298 -18.98 -4.70 -8.76
C ILE A 298 -18.89 -5.35 -10.14
N LYS A 299 -17.65 -5.56 -10.61
CA LYS A 299 -17.39 -6.19 -11.90
C LYS A 299 -17.36 -7.70 -11.81
N ASP A 300 -16.71 -8.22 -10.77
CA ASP A 300 -16.52 -9.64 -10.54
C ASP A 300 -16.40 -9.92 -9.05
N CYS A 301 -16.71 -11.16 -8.67
CA CYS A 301 -16.72 -11.65 -7.30
C CYS A 301 -16.23 -13.11 -7.27
N GLU A 302 -15.41 -13.42 -6.27
CA GLU A 302 -14.84 -14.73 -5.99
C GLU A 302 -15.20 -15.15 -4.55
N GLN A 303 -15.67 -16.38 -4.40
CA GLN A 303 -15.86 -17.02 -3.11
C GLN A 303 -14.64 -17.88 -2.78
N LEU A 304 -14.01 -17.64 -1.64
CA LEU A 304 -12.84 -18.35 -1.16
C LEU A 304 -13.23 -19.64 -0.47
N THR A 305 -12.54 -20.71 -0.83
CA THR A 305 -12.65 -21.99 -0.12
C THR A 305 -11.85 -21.94 1.19
N GLU A 306 -12.08 -22.90 2.08
CA GLU A 306 -11.28 -23.04 3.30
C GLU A 306 -9.78 -23.25 2.99
N ALA A 307 -9.47 -23.94 1.89
CA ALA A 307 -8.10 -24.15 1.42
C ALA A 307 -7.44 -22.85 0.92
N ASP A 308 -8.18 -22.02 0.19
CA ASP A 308 -7.70 -20.70 -0.26
C ASP A 308 -7.38 -19.82 0.95
N ARG A 309 -8.30 -19.79 1.93
CA ARG A 309 -8.11 -19.02 3.16
C ARG A 309 -6.94 -19.49 4.00
N HIS A 310 -6.75 -20.81 4.09
CA HIS A 310 -5.59 -21.39 4.79
C HIS A 310 -4.27 -20.99 4.12
N THR A 311 -4.22 -21.12 2.79
CA THR A 311 -3.08 -20.68 1.96
C THR A 311 -2.77 -19.21 2.19
N GLU A 312 -3.79 -18.35 2.15
CA GLU A 312 -3.64 -16.90 2.33
C GLU A 312 -3.18 -16.53 3.73
N ARG A 313 -3.71 -17.18 4.78
CA ARG A 313 -3.28 -16.91 6.16
C ARG A 313 -1.80 -17.23 6.39
N ILE A 314 -1.31 -18.35 5.85
CA ILE A 314 0.12 -18.70 5.92
C ILE A 314 0.93 -17.69 5.10
N MET A 315 0.49 -17.43 3.86
CA MET A 315 1.17 -16.55 2.91
C MET A 315 1.32 -15.11 3.45
N LEU A 316 0.23 -14.53 3.94
CA LEU A 316 0.17 -13.16 4.43
C LEU A 316 0.81 -13.04 5.83
N GLY A 317 0.52 -13.99 6.72
CA GLY A 317 1.00 -13.93 8.09
C GLY A 317 2.51 -14.12 8.22
N LEU A 318 3.16 -14.95 7.38
CA LEU A 318 4.62 -15.09 7.39
C LEU A 318 5.36 -13.85 6.88
N ARG A 319 4.66 -12.92 6.22
CA ARG A 319 5.19 -11.62 5.79
C ARG A 319 5.10 -10.53 6.87
N LEU A 320 4.55 -10.85 8.04
CA LEU A 320 4.53 -9.98 9.21
C LEU A 320 5.72 -10.26 10.15
N ARG A 321 6.15 -9.23 10.89
CA ARG A 321 7.14 -9.35 11.98
C ARG A 321 6.76 -10.42 13.00
N GLU A 322 5.49 -10.52 13.32
CA GLU A 322 4.97 -11.49 14.28
C GLU A 322 4.96 -12.92 13.72
N GLY A 323 5.02 -13.11 12.40
CA GLY A 323 4.87 -14.41 11.75
C GLY A 323 3.48 -15.01 11.95
N ILE A 324 3.39 -16.33 11.99
CA ILE A 324 2.13 -17.09 12.19
C ILE A 324 2.17 -17.94 13.46
N PRO A 325 1.03 -18.25 14.09
CA PRO A 325 0.96 -19.36 15.03
C PRO A 325 1.48 -20.65 14.37
N ALA A 326 2.41 -21.35 15.02
CA ALA A 326 2.97 -22.59 14.47
C ALA A 326 1.91 -23.68 14.29
N SER A 327 0.83 -23.64 15.08
CA SER A 327 -0.32 -24.52 14.97
C SER A 327 -1.15 -24.33 13.70
N TRP A 328 -0.89 -23.28 12.91
CA TRP A 328 -1.50 -23.12 11.60
C TRP A 328 -0.89 -24.04 10.56
N LEU A 329 0.36 -24.50 10.74
CA LEU A 329 0.95 -25.46 9.81
C LEU A 329 0.40 -26.85 10.05
N ALA A 330 0.13 -27.58 8.97
CA ALA A 330 -0.19 -29.00 9.04
C ALA A 330 1.07 -29.80 9.43
N PRO A 331 0.93 -30.98 10.08
CA PRO A 331 2.07 -31.80 10.50
C PRO A 331 3.05 -32.15 9.36
N ALA A 332 2.58 -32.19 8.11
CA ALA A 332 3.41 -32.46 6.94
C ALA A 332 4.43 -31.35 6.62
N ALA A 333 4.15 -30.10 7.01
CA ALA A 333 5.05 -28.97 6.82
C ALA A 333 6.13 -28.85 7.91
N GLU A 334 6.00 -29.55 9.05
CA GLU A 334 6.94 -29.47 10.17
C GLU A 334 8.40 -29.78 9.78
N PRO A 335 8.71 -30.84 8.98
CA PRO A 335 10.08 -31.12 8.57
C PRO A 335 10.67 -30.02 7.67
N VAL A 336 9.83 -29.37 6.85
CA VAL A 336 10.22 -28.27 5.98
C VAL A 336 10.52 -27.02 6.81
N ALA A 337 9.65 -26.68 7.77
CA ALA A 337 9.87 -25.60 8.72
C ALA A 337 11.17 -25.82 9.50
N ALA A 338 11.40 -27.02 10.04
CA ALA A 338 12.62 -27.36 10.79
C ALA A 338 13.89 -27.16 9.96
N ARG A 339 13.88 -27.53 8.67
CA ARG A 339 14.99 -27.31 7.75
C ARG A 339 15.28 -25.82 7.54
N PHE A 340 14.26 -24.97 7.44
CA PHE A 340 14.46 -23.53 7.32
C PHE A 340 14.91 -22.88 8.63
N ILE A 341 14.50 -23.43 9.78
CA ILE A 341 15.00 -23.02 11.10
C ILE A 341 16.49 -23.36 11.24
N GLU A 342 16.90 -24.57 10.86
CA GLU A 342 18.31 -24.99 10.88
C GLU A 342 19.20 -24.08 10.00
N ARG A 343 18.64 -23.60 8.88
CA ARG A 343 19.29 -22.64 7.97
C ARG A 343 19.25 -21.18 8.47
N GLY A 344 18.60 -20.91 9.60
CA GLY A 344 18.44 -19.56 10.15
C GLY A 344 17.53 -18.64 9.32
N LEU A 345 16.66 -19.19 8.48
CA LEU A 345 15.71 -18.43 7.65
C LEU A 345 14.33 -18.29 8.31
N LEU A 346 13.98 -19.25 9.15
CA LEU A 346 12.85 -19.17 10.07
C LEU A 346 13.35 -19.24 11.50
N GLU A 347 12.53 -18.76 12.44
CA GLU A 347 12.76 -18.99 13.86
C GLU A 347 11.45 -19.28 14.60
N GLN A 348 11.57 -20.11 15.63
CA GLN A 348 10.49 -20.37 16.58
C GLN A 348 10.56 -19.31 17.70
N ALA A 349 9.55 -18.46 17.78
CA ALA A 349 9.40 -17.43 18.80
C ALA A 349 8.17 -17.76 19.68
N GLY A 350 8.39 -18.58 20.72
CA GLY A 350 7.29 -19.08 21.55
C GLY A 350 6.40 -20.05 20.78
N ASP A 351 5.10 -19.76 20.66
CA ASP A 351 4.13 -20.52 19.87
C ASP A 351 4.06 -20.07 18.40
N ARG A 352 4.87 -19.10 17.99
CA ARG A 352 4.87 -18.54 16.63
C ARG A 352 6.09 -18.95 15.83
N LEU A 353 5.88 -19.10 14.53
CA LEU A 353 6.90 -19.26 13.51
C LEU A 353 7.00 -17.97 12.71
N ARG A 354 8.20 -17.37 12.62
CA ARG A 354 8.40 -16.12 11.90
C ARG A 354 9.65 -16.15 11.03
N VAL A 355 9.66 -15.32 9.99
CA VAL A 355 10.84 -15.12 9.13
C VAL A 355 11.91 -14.33 9.86
N THR A 356 13.16 -14.81 9.77
CA THR A 356 14.31 -14.05 10.27
C THR A 356 14.65 -12.92 9.29
N LYS A 357 15.52 -11.99 9.68
CA LYS A 357 16.00 -10.92 8.78
C LYS A 357 16.53 -11.47 7.44
N SER A 358 17.31 -12.55 7.47
CA SER A 358 17.78 -13.23 6.27
C SER A 358 16.67 -14.00 5.54
N GLY A 359 15.69 -14.53 6.28
CA GLY A 359 14.51 -15.19 5.72
C GLY A 359 13.60 -14.26 4.92
N ARG A 360 13.53 -12.96 5.25
CA ARG A 360 12.68 -11.97 4.55
C ARG A 360 12.98 -11.91 3.05
N LEU A 361 14.25 -12.05 2.66
CA LEU A 361 14.67 -12.07 1.25
C LEU A 361 14.15 -13.27 0.46
N LEU A 362 13.77 -14.35 1.16
CA LEU A 362 13.36 -15.63 0.58
C LEU A 362 11.95 -16.03 1.03
N ALA A 363 11.16 -15.09 1.54
CA ALA A 363 9.86 -15.36 2.17
C ALA A 363 8.92 -16.13 1.22
N ASP A 364 8.84 -15.70 -0.04
CA ASP A 364 7.98 -16.31 -1.06
C ASP A 364 8.32 -17.79 -1.31
N GLY A 365 9.62 -18.11 -1.40
CA GLY A 365 10.10 -19.49 -1.56
C GLY A 365 9.86 -20.35 -0.32
N ILE A 366 10.06 -19.79 0.87
CA ILE A 366 9.77 -20.47 2.14
C ILE A 366 8.28 -20.81 2.23
N ILE A 367 7.41 -19.84 1.94
CA ILE A 367 5.96 -20.00 1.97
C ILE A 367 5.51 -21.07 0.98
N THR A 368 6.04 -21.03 -0.24
CA THR A 368 5.73 -22.01 -1.29
C THR A 368 6.10 -23.43 -0.86
N ASP A 369 7.32 -23.62 -0.35
CA ASP A 369 7.80 -24.93 0.11
C ASP A 369 6.95 -25.48 1.28
N LEU A 370 6.51 -24.61 2.19
CA LEU A 370 5.65 -25.00 3.31
C LEU A 370 4.28 -25.48 2.81
N LEU A 371 3.62 -24.69 1.97
CA LEU A 371 2.28 -25.01 1.45
C LEU A 371 2.29 -26.28 0.57
N VAL A 372 3.28 -26.42 -0.30
CA VAL A 372 3.43 -27.63 -1.14
C VAL A 372 3.62 -28.89 -0.30
N ALA A 373 4.29 -28.79 0.85
CA ALA A 373 4.45 -29.92 1.75
C ALA A 373 3.12 -30.37 2.37
N GLU A 374 2.17 -29.46 2.57
CA GLU A 374 0.83 -29.78 3.07
C GLU A 374 -0.02 -30.45 1.98
N ASP A 375 0.03 -29.94 0.76
CA ASP A 375 -0.71 -30.50 -0.38
C ASP A 375 -0.26 -31.91 -0.76
N THR A 376 1.05 -32.20 -0.67
CA THR A 376 1.63 -33.50 -1.05
C THR A 376 1.39 -34.61 -0.04
N ALA A 377 0.83 -34.29 1.14
CA ALA A 377 0.45 -35.26 2.15
C ALA A 377 -1.00 -35.77 2.01
N HIS A 378 -1.76 -35.19 1.09
CA HIS A 378 -3.10 -35.62 0.66
C HIS A 378 -3.04 -36.47 -0.61
#